data_AF-A0A4Q5WZ41-F1
#
_entry.id   AF-A0A4Q5WZ41-F1
#
_cell.length_a   1.000
_cell.length_b   1.000
_cell.length_c   1.000
_cell.angle_alpha   90.00
_cell.angle_beta   90.00
_cell.angle_gamma   90.00
#
_symmetry.space_group_name_H-M   'P 1'
#
loop_
_entity.id
_entity.type
_entity.pdbx_description
1 polymer ?
#
loop_
_entity_poly.entity_id
_entity_poly.type
_entity_poly.pdbx_seq_one_letter_code
_entity_poly.pdbx_strand_id
1 'polypeptide(L)'
;MTDLNPADVKPRLKALGLFGLIACCDQIIDKPWLRDVLAIEERERQKRGFERRARDAHVGAAKPMADFDWAWPKKIDREAVEELFSLSFVKTGHNTVLVGPNGVGKTMILKNIALQALARGHTVRFTTASDMLAELAAQDSSSILARRLRRYTLPHLLCIDEVGYLSYNSRYADLLFEVVTRRYDAGKPIVLSTNKAFSEWGEV
;
A
#
# COMPACT_ATOMS: atom_id res chain seq x y z
N MET A 1 -33.30 23.05 4.56
CA MET A 1 -32.14 23.03 3.64
C MET A 1 -31.02 23.75 4.36
N THR A 2 -30.01 23.05 4.84
CA THR A 2 -28.87 23.67 5.54
C THR A 2 -28.08 24.47 4.50
N ASP A 3 -27.95 25.78 4.65
CA ASP A 3 -27.17 26.60 3.73
C ASP A 3 -25.69 26.17 3.74
N LEU A 4 -25.05 26.16 2.58
CA LEU A 4 -23.62 25.84 2.47
C LEU A 4 -22.82 27.02 3.02
N ASN A 5 -22.00 26.80 4.06
CA ASN A 5 -21.13 27.83 4.63
C ASN A 5 -19.86 28.02 3.77
N PRO A 6 -19.44 29.25 3.44
CA PRO A 6 -18.22 29.49 2.66
C PRO A 6 -16.95 28.90 3.30
N ALA A 7 -16.90 28.82 4.63
CA ALA A 7 -15.81 28.18 5.36
C ALA A 7 -15.67 26.68 5.05
N ASP A 8 -16.78 26.01 4.70
CA ASP A 8 -16.81 24.58 4.37
C ASP A 8 -16.61 24.33 2.86
N VAL A 9 -17.04 25.25 2.01
CA VAL A 9 -16.99 25.11 0.54
C VAL A 9 -15.60 25.41 -0.03
N LYS A 10 -14.93 26.47 0.45
CA LYS A 10 -13.62 26.87 -0.08
C LYS A 10 -12.54 25.78 0.03
N PRO A 11 -12.42 25.03 1.15
CA PRO A 11 -11.49 23.90 1.25
C PRO A 11 -11.80 22.77 0.27
N ARG A 12 -13.08 22.45 0.05
CA ARG A 12 -13.54 21.42 -0.89
C ARG A 12 -13.18 21.80 -2.33
N LEU A 13 -13.49 23.04 -2.73
CA LEU A 13 -13.10 23.57 -4.04
C LEU A 13 -11.59 23.54 -4.25
N LYS A 14 -10.81 23.88 -3.22
CA LYS A 14 -9.34 23.81 -3.26
C LYS A 14 -8.85 22.38 -3.43
N ALA A 15 -9.41 21.42 -2.68
CA ALA A 15 -9.10 20.01 -2.83
C ALA A 15 -9.44 19.49 -4.23
N LEU A 16 -10.50 20.02 -4.86
CA LEU A 16 -10.89 19.70 -6.23
C LEU A 16 -10.06 20.42 -7.30
N GLY A 17 -9.29 21.46 -6.95
CA GLY A 17 -8.53 22.28 -7.91
C GLY A 17 -9.39 23.27 -8.68
N LEU A 18 -10.60 23.58 -8.20
CA LEU A 18 -11.57 24.46 -8.84
C LEU A 18 -11.30 25.92 -8.48
N PHE A 19 -10.11 26.42 -8.79
CA PHE A 19 -9.64 27.74 -8.34
C PHE A 19 -10.49 28.92 -8.85
N GLY A 20 -11.05 28.81 -10.05
CA GLY A 20 -11.99 29.81 -10.57
C GLY A 20 -13.25 29.94 -9.70
N LEU A 21 -13.78 28.80 -9.23
CA LEU A 21 -14.94 28.79 -8.34
C LEU A 21 -14.62 29.30 -6.93
N ILE A 22 -13.37 29.17 -6.48
CA ILE A 22 -12.91 29.77 -5.22
C ILE A 22 -12.92 31.30 -5.33
N ALA A 23 -12.46 31.85 -6.47
CA ALA A 23 -12.38 33.29 -6.69
C ALA A 23 -13.76 33.97 -6.73
N CYS A 24 -14.80 33.27 -7.22
CA CYS A 24 -16.17 33.77 -7.24
C CYS A 24 -17.10 33.07 -6.22
N CYS A 25 -16.54 32.48 -5.15
CA CYS A 25 -17.30 31.63 -4.21
C CYS A 25 -18.57 32.32 -3.67
N ASP A 26 -18.48 33.61 -3.34
CA ASP A 26 -19.59 34.38 -2.79
C ASP A 26 -20.75 34.57 -3.79
N GLN A 27 -20.50 34.43 -5.10
CA GLN A 27 -21.52 34.51 -6.15
C GLN A 27 -22.24 33.18 -6.40
N ILE A 28 -21.60 32.06 -6.05
CA ILE A 28 -22.06 30.71 -6.37
C ILE A 28 -22.55 29.93 -5.14
N ILE A 29 -22.27 30.40 -3.93
CA ILE A 29 -22.48 29.62 -2.72
C ILE A 29 -23.94 29.28 -2.43
N ASP A 30 -24.84 30.21 -2.71
CA ASP A 30 -26.28 30.03 -2.52
C ASP A 30 -26.93 29.26 -3.69
N LYS A 31 -26.13 28.85 -4.69
CA LYS A 31 -26.67 28.13 -5.86
C LYS A 31 -26.97 26.68 -5.47
N PRO A 32 -28.21 26.20 -5.68
CA PRO A 32 -28.61 24.86 -5.24
C PRO A 32 -27.82 23.74 -5.93
N TRP A 33 -27.37 23.96 -7.18
CA TRP A 33 -26.57 22.99 -7.92
C TRP A 33 -25.16 22.79 -7.37
N LEU A 34 -24.62 23.73 -6.58
CA LEU A 34 -23.22 23.67 -6.13
C LEU A 34 -22.98 22.44 -5.25
N ARG A 35 -23.94 22.11 -4.38
CA ARG A 35 -23.87 20.94 -3.51
C ARG A 35 -23.70 19.65 -4.31
N ASP A 36 -24.57 19.47 -5.30
CA ASP A 36 -24.64 18.23 -6.07
C ASP A 36 -23.41 18.08 -6.96
N VAL A 37 -22.98 19.17 -7.61
CA VAL A 37 -21.76 19.17 -8.42
C VAL A 37 -20.52 18.82 -7.58
N LEU A 38 -20.38 19.42 -6.38
CA LEU A 38 -19.29 19.08 -5.47
C LEU A 38 -19.32 17.61 -5.05
N ALA A 39 -20.50 17.10 -4.67
CA ALA A 39 -20.65 15.72 -4.24
C ALA A 39 -20.34 14.71 -5.37
N ILE A 40 -20.75 15.01 -6.60
CA ILE A 40 -20.43 14.20 -7.78
C ILE A 40 -18.92 14.20 -8.03
N GLU A 41 -18.29 15.36 -8.12
CA GLU A 41 -16.86 15.47 -8.44
C GLU A 41 -16.00 14.83 -7.34
N GLU A 42 -16.33 15.02 -6.07
CA GLU A 42 -15.63 14.37 -4.95
C GLU A 42 -15.71 12.85 -5.04
N ARG A 43 -16.90 12.30 -5.29
CA ARG A 43 -17.11 10.86 -5.45
C ARG A 43 -16.32 10.31 -6.64
N GLU A 44 -16.39 10.95 -7.79
CA GLU A 44 -15.67 10.50 -8.99
C GLU A 44 -14.15 10.65 -8.85
N ARG A 45 -13.67 11.68 -8.15
CA ARG A 45 -12.25 11.83 -7.84
C ARG A 45 -11.76 10.78 -6.85
N GLN A 46 -12.54 10.48 -5.81
CA GLN A 46 -12.23 9.40 -4.86
C GLN A 46 -12.18 8.05 -5.56
N LYS A 47 -13.18 7.75 -6.40
CA LYS A 47 -13.24 6.53 -7.21
C LYS A 47 -12.04 6.39 -8.13
N ARG A 48 -11.77 7.40 -8.98
CA ARG A 48 -10.59 7.40 -9.88
C ARG A 48 -9.27 7.29 -9.12
N GLY A 49 -9.18 7.93 -7.95
CA GLY A 49 -8.02 7.84 -7.06
C GLY A 49 -7.81 6.44 -6.50
N PHE A 50 -8.88 5.78 -6.05
CA PHE A 50 -8.86 4.39 -5.60
C PHE A 50 -8.49 3.43 -6.73
N GLU A 51 -9.17 3.50 -7.87
CA GLU A 51 -8.92 2.63 -9.04
C GLU A 51 -7.47 2.74 -9.52
N ARG A 52 -6.92 3.96 -9.57
CA ARG A 52 -5.50 4.18 -9.90
C ARG A 52 -4.58 3.47 -8.91
N ARG A 53 -4.77 3.71 -7.60
CA ARG A 53 -3.93 3.06 -6.57
C ARG A 53 -4.08 1.54 -6.56
N ALA A 54 -5.29 1.03 -6.76
CA ALA A 54 -5.55 -0.40 -6.80
C ALA A 54 -4.85 -1.08 -7.98
N ARG A 55 -4.90 -0.46 -9.17
CA ARG A 55 -4.17 -0.91 -10.35
C ARG A 55 -2.65 -0.89 -10.12
N ASP A 56 -2.12 0.22 -9.60
CA ASP A 56 -0.69 0.41 -9.38
C ASP A 56 -0.14 -0.48 -8.24
N ALA A 57 -1.02 -1.04 -7.41
CA ALA A 57 -0.66 -1.89 -6.29
C ALA A 57 -0.39 -3.36 -6.65
N HIS A 58 -0.91 -3.87 -7.77
CA HIS A 58 -0.69 -5.27 -8.20
C HIS A 58 -0.98 -6.34 -7.13
N VAL A 59 -2.00 -6.13 -6.28
CA VAL A 59 -2.40 -7.11 -5.25
C VAL A 59 -2.98 -8.40 -5.87
N GLY A 60 -3.57 -8.28 -7.07
CA GLY A 60 -4.28 -9.38 -7.73
C GLY A 60 -5.54 -9.79 -6.97
N ALA A 61 -6.11 -10.95 -7.33
CA ALA A 61 -7.25 -11.51 -6.61
C ALA A 61 -6.83 -11.95 -5.19
N ALA A 62 -7.70 -11.68 -4.22
CA ALA A 62 -7.54 -12.07 -2.82
C ALA A 62 -8.85 -12.65 -2.30
N LYS A 63 -8.77 -13.73 -1.50
CA LYS A 63 -9.90 -14.19 -0.71
C LYS A 63 -10.12 -13.20 0.44
N PRO A 64 -11.37 -12.80 0.75
CA PRO A 64 -11.67 -11.90 1.85
C PRO A 64 -11.16 -12.46 3.20
N MET A 65 -10.64 -11.58 4.06
CA MET A 65 -10.20 -11.98 5.41
C MET A 65 -11.32 -12.66 6.23
N ALA A 66 -12.59 -12.36 5.94
CA ALA A 66 -13.75 -13.00 6.57
C ALA A 66 -13.80 -14.53 6.34
N ASP A 67 -13.20 -15.02 5.25
CA ASP A 67 -13.14 -16.44 4.92
C ASP A 67 -11.89 -17.12 5.50
N PHE A 68 -11.09 -16.42 6.32
CA PHE A 68 -9.90 -16.98 6.93
C PHE A 68 -10.28 -17.96 8.05
N ASP A 69 -9.85 -19.20 7.91
CA ASP A 69 -10.04 -20.21 8.96
C ASP A 69 -8.98 -20.06 10.06
N TRP A 70 -9.39 -19.45 11.17
CA TRP A 70 -8.54 -19.28 12.36
C TRP A 70 -8.19 -20.59 13.07
N ALA A 71 -8.89 -21.69 12.78
CA ALA A 71 -8.53 -23.02 13.27
C ALA A 71 -7.43 -23.69 12.42
N TRP A 72 -7.09 -23.12 11.25
CA TRP A 72 -6.21 -23.74 10.25
C TRP A 72 -4.72 -23.29 10.27
N PRO A 73 -4.26 -22.57 11.29
CA PRO A 73 -2.89 -22.77 11.77
C PRO A 73 -2.90 -23.33 13.19
N LYS A 74 -2.04 -24.33 13.49
CA LYS A 74 -1.91 -24.87 14.86
C LYS A 74 -1.56 -23.80 15.90
N LYS A 75 -0.87 -22.74 15.47
CA LYS A 75 -0.52 -21.56 16.27
C LYS A 75 -0.60 -20.33 15.36
N ILE A 76 -1.39 -19.35 15.76
CA ILE A 76 -1.45 -18.02 15.15
C ILE A 76 -1.80 -17.02 16.25
N ASP A 77 -1.10 -15.90 16.27
CA ASP A 77 -1.47 -14.78 17.13
C ASP A 77 -2.55 -13.97 16.41
N ARG A 78 -3.80 -14.22 16.79
CA ARG A 78 -4.95 -13.57 16.18
C ARG A 78 -4.98 -12.07 16.50
N GLU A 79 -4.65 -11.69 17.73
CA GLU A 79 -4.67 -10.29 18.17
C GLU A 79 -3.64 -9.48 17.38
N ALA A 80 -2.42 -10.01 17.22
CA ALA A 80 -1.39 -9.36 16.41
C ALA A 80 -1.83 -9.21 14.94
N VAL A 81 -2.45 -10.24 14.36
CA VAL A 81 -2.95 -10.14 12.96
C VAL A 81 -4.07 -9.11 12.85
N GLU A 82 -5.03 -9.09 13.78
CA GLU A 82 -6.10 -8.10 13.80
C GLU A 82 -5.56 -6.67 14.01
N GLU A 83 -4.52 -6.49 14.84
CA GLU A 83 -3.86 -5.19 15.02
C GLU A 83 -3.28 -4.67 13.70
N LEU A 84 -2.72 -5.52 12.84
CA LEU A 84 -2.21 -5.11 11.53
C LEU A 84 -3.29 -4.46 10.65
N PHE A 85 -4.56 -4.85 10.81
CA PHE A 85 -5.67 -4.23 10.06
C PHE A 85 -6.03 -2.82 10.54
N SER A 86 -5.53 -2.40 11.71
CA SER A 86 -5.58 -1.00 12.16
C SER A 86 -4.64 -0.08 11.36
N LEU A 87 -3.62 -0.65 10.71
CA LEU A 87 -2.54 0.04 10.00
C LEU A 87 -1.72 0.99 10.88
N SER A 88 -1.68 0.78 12.20
CA SER A 88 -0.84 1.55 13.13
C SER A 88 0.64 1.55 12.72
N PHE A 89 1.14 0.41 12.24
CA PHE A 89 2.50 0.23 11.73
C PHE A 89 2.80 1.13 10.51
N VAL A 90 1.78 1.46 9.70
CA VAL A 90 1.95 2.36 8.54
C VAL A 90 2.20 3.79 8.96
N LYS A 91 1.62 4.23 10.08
CA LYS A 91 1.85 5.57 10.63
C LYS A 91 3.20 5.68 11.31
N THR A 92 3.67 4.60 11.92
CA THR A 92 4.93 4.56 12.69
C THR A 92 6.14 4.15 11.86
N GLY A 93 5.93 3.63 10.64
CA GLY A 93 7.02 3.18 9.78
C GLY A 93 7.59 1.81 10.14
N HIS A 94 6.95 1.05 11.03
CA HIS A 94 7.44 -0.25 11.47
C HIS A 94 7.21 -1.34 10.42
N ASN A 95 8.25 -2.15 10.19
CA ASN A 95 8.14 -3.32 9.32
C ASN A 95 7.42 -4.45 10.05
N THR A 96 6.70 -5.27 9.30
CA THR A 96 5.98 -6.45 9.81
C THR A 96 6.42 -7.69 9.06
N VAL A 97 6.63 -8.79 9.78
CA VAL A 97 7.05 -10.06 9.21
C VAL A 97 6.04 -11.15 9.57
N LEU A 98 5.44 -11.76 8.55
CA LEU A 98 4.59 -12.94 8.68
C LEU A 98 5.44 -14.19 8.47
N VAL A 99 5.71 -14.92 9.56
CA VAL A 99 6.50 -16.16 9.55
C VAL A 99 5.57 -17.36 9.74
N GLY A 100 5.74 -18.39 8.93
CA GLY A 100 5.02 -19.66 9.12
C GLY A 100 5.21 -20.61 7.94
N PRO A 101 4.77 -21.87 8.04
CA PRO A 101 4.94 -22.84 6.95
C PRO A 101 4.08 -22.48 5.72
N ASN A 102 4.32 -23.17 4.60
CA ASN A 102 3.53 -22.98 3.39
C ASN A 102 2.07 -23.43 3.62
N GLY A 103 1.12 -22.75 2.98
CA GLY A 103 -0.30 -23.12 3.04
C GLY A 103 -1.11 -22.61 4.24
N VAL A 104 -0.53 -21.84 5.16
CA VAL A 104 -1.25 -21.31 6.36
C VAL A 104 -1.91 -19.94 6.14
N GLY A 105 -1.99 -19.47 4.90
CA GLY A 105 -2.69 -18.22 4.55
C GLY A 105 -1.89 -16.92 4.72
N LYS A 106 -0.56 -16.97 4.85
CA LYS A 106 0.29 -15.75 4.92
C LYS A 106 0.05 -14.78 3.76
N THR A 107 0.04 -15.28 2.53
CA THR A 107 -0.27 -14.49 1.32
C THR A 107 -1.67 -13.89 1.38
N MET A 108 -2.65 -14.62 1.91
CA MET A 108 -4.03 -14.12 2.06
C MET A 108 -4.08 -12.95 3.05
N ILE A 109 -3.44 -13.10 4.22
CA ILE A 109 -3.33 -12.01 5.22
C ILE A 109 -2.62 -10.80 4.60
N LEU A 110 -1.46 -11.02 3.97
CA LEU A 110 -0.65 -9.99 3.33
C LEU A 110 -1.44 -9.19 2.27
N LYS A 111 -2.19 -9.88 1.41
CA LYS A 111 -3.06 -9.24 0.42
C LYS A 111 -4.21 -8.46 1.06
N ASN A 112 -4.82 -8.98 2.12
CA ASN A 112 -5.91 -8.28 2.81
C ASN A 112 -5.41 -7.02 3.55
N ILE A 113 -4.21 -7.05 4.12
CA ILE A 113 -3.56 -5.84 4.68
C ILE A 113 -3.33 -4.81 3.57
N ALA A 114 -2.85 -5.23 2.40
CA ALA A 114 -2.65 -4.36 1.24
C ALA A 114 -3.97 -3.70 0.77
N LEU A 115 -5.05 -4.48 0.68
CA LEU A 115 -6.38 -3.99 0.31
C LEU A 115 -6.93 -3.00 1.36
N GLN A 116 -6.74 -3.28 2.64
CA GLN A 116 -7.13 -2.38 3.73
C GLN A 116 -6.36 -1.05 3.65
N ALA A 117 -5.06 -1.09 3.39
CA ALA A 117 -4.25 0.10 3.19
C ALA A 117 -4.71 0.93 1.98
N LEU A 118 -5.06 0.28 0.86
CA LEU A 118 -5.65 0.95 -0.31
C LEU A 118 -6.99 1.63 0.02
N ALA A 119 -7.86 0.95 0.77
CA ALA A 119 -9.15 1.49 1.21
C ALA A 119 -8.98 2.70 2.13
N ARG A 120 -7.93 2.72 2.97
CA ARG A 120 -7.56 3.87 3.82
C ARG A 120 -6.81 4.97 3.06
N GLY A 121 -6.59 4.80 1.77
CA GLY A 121 -6.04 5.81 0.89
C GLY A 121 -4.51 5.81 0.78
N HIS A 122 -3.83 4.78 1.28
CA HIS A 122 -2.41 4.63 1.09
C HIS A 122 -2.10 4.12 -0.33
N THR A 123 -0.95 4.54 -0.87
CA THR A 123 -0.37 3.87 -2.04
C THR A 123 0.32 2.59 -1.59
N VAL A 124 0.05 1.49 -2.30
CA VAL A 124 0.58 0.17 -1.96
C VAL A 124 1.28 -0.41 -3.18
N ARG A 125 2.27 -1.26 -2.97
CA ARG A 125 2.81 -2.16 -3.99
C ARG A 125 2.91 -3.56 -3.40
N PHE A 126 2.33 -4.54 -4.08
CA PHE A 126 2.45 -5.96 -3.78
C PHE A 126 3.35 -6.60 -4.84
N THR A 127 4.22 -7.51 -4.41
CA THR A 127 5.14 -8.25 -5.28
C THR A 127 5.57 -9.52 -4.58
N THR A 128 5.96 -10.54 -5.33
CA THR A 128 6.83 -11.58 -4.76
C THR A 128 8.24 -11.04 -4.66
N ALA A 129 9.04 -11.59 -3.75
CA ALA A 129 10.46 -11.25 -3.64
C ALA A 129 11.21 -11.57 -4.94
N SER A 130 10.92 -12.73 -5.54
CA SER A 130 11.49 -13.19 -6.81
C SER A 130 11.21 -12.21 -7.96
N ASP A 131 9.96 -11.79 -8.14
CA ASP A 131 9.59 -10.86 -9.22
C ASP A 131 10.26 -9.50 -9.05
N MET A 132 10.29 -8.98 -7.82
CA MET A 132 10.93 -7.71 -7.50
C MET A 132 12.42 -7.76 -7.84
N LEU A 133 13.12 -8.80 -7.40
CA LEU A 133 14.56 -8.90 -7.59
C LEU A 133 14.92 -9.22 -9.03
N ALA A 134 14.15 -10.04 -9.73
CA ALA A 134 14.32 -10.25 -11.17
C ALA A 134 14.16 -8.95 -11.95
N GLU A 135 13.14 -8.15 -11.61
CA GLU A 135 12.90 -6.84 -12.23
C GLU A 135 14.05 -5.84 -11.95
N LEU A 136 14.58 -5.82 -10.73
CA LEU A 136 15.69 -4.96 -10.34
C LEU A 136 17.05 -5.43 -10.87
N ALA A 137 17.24 -6.75 -11.04
CA ALA A 137 18.49 -7.34 -11.51
C ALA A 137 18.61 -7.43 -13.03
N ALA A 138 17.57 -7.11 -13.78
CA ALA A 138 17.67 -7.01 -15.24
C ALA A 138 18.82 -6.05 -15.64
N GLN A 139 19.59 -6.45 -16.65
CA GLN A 139 20.74 -5.70 -17.12
C GLN A 139 20.28 -4.46 -17.88
N ASP A 140 20.39 -3.30 -17.23
CA ASP A 140 19.91 -2.04 -17.76
C ASP A 140 20.83 -0.89 -17.31
N SER A 141 20.65 0.27 -17.94
CA SER A 141 21.34 1.50 -17.51
C SER A 141 20.97 1.89 -16.07
N SER A 142 21.86 2.65 -15.42
CA SER A 142 21.66 3.15 -14.06
C SER A 142 20.37 3.96 -13.89
N SER A 143 19.97 4.72 -14.92
CA SER A 143 18.74 5.52 -14.91
C SER A 143 17.48 4.65 -14.90
N ILE A 144 17.50 3.52 -15.60
CA ILE A 144 16.39 2.56 -15.63
C ILE A 144 16.29 1.88 -14.25
N LEU A 145 17.40 1.41 -13.70
CA LEU A 145 17.43 0.82 -12.35
C LEU A 145 16.87 1.78 -11.30
N ALA A 146 17.30 3.05 -11.31
CA ALA A 146 16.78 4.07 -10.41
C ALA A 146 15.26 4.25 -10.54
N ARG A 147 14.72 4.18 -11.77
CA ARG A 147 13.27 4.24 -12.02
C ARG A 147 12.54 2.99 -11.50
N ARG A 148 13.14 1.79 -11.60
CA ARG A 148 12.56 0.55 -11.06
C ARG A 148 12.56 0.56 -9.53
N LEU A 149 13.66 0.97 -8.90
CA LEU A 149 13.75 1.14 -7.44
C LEU A 149 12.65 2.07 -6.90
N ARG A 150 12.32 3.14 -7.63
CA ARG A 150 11.21 4.04 -7.25
C ARG A 150 9.85 3.32 -7.17
N ARG A 151 9.61 2.27 -7.96
CA ARG A 151 8.35 1.49 -7.89
C ARG A 151 8.17 0.78 -6.55
N TYR A 152 9.28 0.39 -5.91
CA TYR A 152 9.26 -0.32 -4.63
C TYR A 152 9.49 0.61 -3.43
N THR A 153 10.07 1.79 -3.62
CA THR A 153 10.41 2.73 -2.53
C THR A 153 9.44 3.91 -2.38
N LEU A 154 8.73 4.31 -3.44
CA LEU A 154 7.76 5.41 -3.37
C LEU A 154 6.42 5.06 -2.70
N PRO A 155 5.81 3.87 -2.90
CA PRO A 155 4.55 3.52 -2.25
C PRO A 155 4.65 3.60 -0.72
N HIS A 156 3.58 4.08 -0.07
CA HIS A 156 3.53 4.16 1.39
C HIS A 156 3.73 2.77 2.03
N LEU A 157 3.16 1.73 1.44
CA LEU A 157 3.32 0.35 1.88
C LEU A 157 3.89 -0.53 0.76
N LEU A 158 4.90 -1.33 1.08
CA LEU A 158 5.41 -2.39 0.22
C LEU A 158 5.09 -3.74 0.87
N CYS A 159 4.37 -4.59 0.17
CA CYS A 159 4.09 -5.96 0.55
C CYS A 159 4.97 -6.90 -0.28
N ILE A 160 5.81 -7.70 0.37
CA ILE A 160 6.72 -8.65 -0.29
C ILE A 160 6.35 -10.08 0.13
N ASP A 161 5.86 -10.87 -0.81
CA ASP A 161 5.52 -12.27 -0.56
C ASP A 161 6.74 -13.18 -0.81
N GLU A 162 6.84 -14.27 -0.04
CA GLU A 162 7.77 -15.39 -0.29
C GLU A 162 9.27 -15.04 -0.28
N VAL A 163 9.73 -14.27 0.72
CA VAL A 163 11.15 -13.85 0.84
C VAL A 163 12.12 -15.04 1.08
N GLY A 164 11.63 -16.19 1.55
CA GLY A 164 12.48 -17.33 1.92
C GLY A 164 13.22 -18.05 0.78
N TYR A 165 12.91 -17.76 -0.48
CA TYR A 165 13.49 -18.45 -1.65
C TYR A 165 14.71 -17.75 -2.28
N LEU A 166 15.21 -16.67 -1.65
CA LEU A 166 16.22 -15.79 -2.24
C LEU A 166 17.68 -16.26 -2.13
N SER A 167 17.92 -17.44 -1.56
CA SER A 167 19.22 -17.87 -0.99
C SER A 167 20.33 -18.23 -2.00
N TYR A 168 20.40 -17.63 -3.20
CA TYR A 168 21.38 -18.07 -4.22
C TYR A 168 22.12 -16.98 -4.99
N ASN A 169 21.91 -15.68 -4.73
CA ASN A 169 22.58 -14.63 -5.51
C ASN A 169 22.94 -13.38 -4.68
N SER A 170 24.23 -13.07 -4.56
CA SER A 170 24.72 -11.88 -3.84
C SER A 170 24.11 -10.57 -4.35
N ARG A 171 23.90 -10.46 -5.68
CA ARG A 171 23.25 -9.29 -6.28
C ARG A 171 21.81 -9.12 -5.82
N TYR A 172 21.09 -10.20 -5.55
CA TYR A 172 19.71 -10.15 -5.06
C TYR A 172 19.67 -9.67 -3.61
N ALA A 173 20.64 -10.09 -2.80
CA ALA A 173 20.80 -9.60 -1.42
C ALA A 173 21.07 -8.08 -1.41
N ASP A 174 22.00 -7.61 -2.24
CA ASP A 174 22.33 -6.18 -2.34
C ASP A 174 21.11 -5.34 -2.74
N LEU A 175 20.35 -5.80 -3.73
CA LEU A 175 19.14 -5.12 -4.21
C LEU A 175 18.02 -5.11 -3.16
N LEU A 176 17.82 -6.22 -2.45
CA LEU A 176 16.86 -6.27 -1.34
C LEU A 176 17.26 -5.30 -0.24
N PHE A 177 18.55 -5.30 0.14
CA PHE A 177 19.11 -4.42 1.16
C PHE A 177 18.93 -2.94 0.77
N GLU A 178 19.17 -2.59 -0.51
CA GLU A 178 18.95 -1.24 -1.02
C GLU A 178 17.49 -0.81 -0.91
N VAL A 179 16.53 -1.69 -1.24
CA VAL A 179 15.10 -1.40 -1.09
C VAL A 179 14.73 -1.19 0.38
N VAL A 180 15.19 -2.08 1.27
CA VAL A 180 14.90 -1.98 2.71
C VAL A 180 15.47 -0.67 3.29
N THR A 181 16.72 -0.35 2.98
CA THR A 181 17.40 0.85 3.48
C THR A 181 16.68 2.12 3.05
N ARG A 182 16.40 2.28 1.75
CA ARG A 182 15.70 3.47 1.23
C ARG A 182 14.29 3.65 1.82
N ARG A 183 13.63 2.55 2.16
CA ARG A 183 12.29 2.58 2.78
C ARG A 183 12.35 2.92 4.26
N TYR A 184 13.33 2.36 4.98
CA TYR A 184 13.61 2.70 6.38
C TYR A 184 13.90 4.20 6.53
N ASP A 185 14.81 4.74 5.71
CA ASP A 185 15.16 6.17 5.73
C ASP A 185 13.96 7.08 5.42
N ALA A 186 13.01 6.59 4.63
CA ALA A 186 11.79 7.31 4.28
C ALA A 186 10.63 7.11 5.28
N GLY A 187 10.82 6.31 6.34
CA GLY A 187 9.77 5.95 7.29
C GLY A 187 8.61 5.16 6.67
N LYS A 188 8.86 4.38 5.61
CA LYS A 188 7.82 3.66 4.86
C LYS A 188 7.90 2.16 5.15
N PRO A 189 6.88 1.56 5.78
CA PRO A 189 6.93 0.17 6.24
C PRO A 189 6.98 -0.84 5.08
N ILE A 190 7.52 -2.01 5.39
CA ILE A 190 7.44 -3.22 4.59
C ILE A 190 6.64 -4.25 5.38
N VAL A 191 5.67 -4.91 4.75
CA VAL A 191 5.10 -6.15 5.29
C VAL A 191 5.61 -7.28 4.42
N LEU A 192 6.24 -8.28 5.00
CA LEU A 192 6.77 -9.39 4.24
C LEU A 192 6.29 -10.74 4.77
N SER A 193 6.17 -11.72 3.89
CA SER A 193 5.91 -13.10 4.26
C SER A 193 7.16 -13.97 4.01
N THR A 194 7.38 -14.93 4.90
CA THR A 194 8.45 -15.92 4.75
C THR A 194 8.04 -17.27 5.32
N ASN A 195 8.60 -18.32 4.74
CA ASN A 195 8.53 -19.68 5.26
C ASN A 195 9.79 -20.11 6.02
N LYS A 196 10.85 -19.29 6.00
CA LYS A 196 12.11 -19.52 6.71
C LYS A 196 12.20 -18.66 7.97
N ALA A 197 12.75 -19.22 9.05
CA ALA A 197 13.06 -18.47 10.26
C ALA A 197 14.16 -17.45 9.98
N PHE A 198 14.19 -16.32 10.71
CA PHE A 198 15.18 -15.25 10.49
C PHE A 198 16.64 -15.73 10.61
N SER A 199 16.89 -16.74 11.45
CA SER A 199 18.20 -17.39 11.59
C SER A 199 18.69 -18.09 10.31
N GLU A 200 17.77 -18.50 9.44
CA GLU A 200 18.06 -19.24 8.19
C GLU A 200 18.24 -18.30 6.99
N TRP A 201 18.16 -16.99 7.20
CA TRP A 201 18.33 -16.00 6.12
C TRP A 201 19.80 -15.77 5.76
N GLY A 202 20.71 -16.08 6.68
CA GLY A 202 22.16 -15.98 6.50
C GLY A 202 22.86 -17.31 6.20
N GLU A 203 22.13 -18.43 6.16
CA GLU A 203 22.68 -19.71 5.69
C GLU A 203 22.80 -19.65 4.16
N VAL A 204 24.00 -19.23 3.75
CA VAL A 204 24.57 -19.20 2.41
C VAL A 204 24.92 -20.62 1.97
#